data_AF-A0A1B0BBC4-F1
#
_entry.id   AF-A0A1B0BBC4-F1
#
_cell.length_a   1.000
_cell.length_b   1.000
_cell.length_c   1.000
_cell.angle_alpha   90.00
_cell.angle_beta   90.00
_cell.angle_gamma   90.00
#
_symmetry.space_group_name_H-M   'P 1'
#
loop_
_entity.id
_entity.type
_entity.pdbx_description
1 polymer ?
#
loop_
_entity_poly.entity_id
_entity_poly.type
_entity_poly.pdbx_seq_one_letter_code
_entity_poly.pdbx_strand_id
1 'polypeptide(L)'
;MFFKLENTKCILFWNLVFFFFMARGIKNKVKAENAVLSDENDVSHIGDDCQVTPVIHVLQYPGCVPKPIPSFACVGRCASYIQVSGSKIWQMERSCMCCQESGEREAAVSLFCPKAKHGERKFKKVLTKAPLECMCRPCTSIEESGIVPQEIAGYSDEGPLNNHFRRIALQ
;
A
#
# COMPACT_ATOMS: atom_id res chain seq x y z
N MET A 1 -22.01 23.21 -56.07
CA MET A 1 -21.04 23.41 -57.17
C MET A 1 -20.12 22.20 -57.18
N PHE A 2 -20.34 21.29 -58.13
CA PHE A 2 -19.54 20.07 -58.31
C PHE A 2 -18.15 20.47 -58.81
N PHE A 3 -17.10 20.22 -58.04
CA PHE A 3 -15.75 20.22 -58.59
C PHE A 3 -15.31 18.77 -58.85
N LYS A 4 -15.39 18.45 -60.13
CA LYS A 4 -14.72 17.35 -60.82
C LYS A 4 -13.21 17.58 -60.71
N LEU A 5 -12.48 16.66 -60.11
CA LEU A 5 -11.01 16.73 -60.02
C LEU A 5 -10.42 15.36 -60.37
N GLU A 6 -9.59 15.40 -61.40
CA GLU A 6 -8.94 14.27 -62.07
C GLU A 6 -8.03 13.44 -61.13
N ASN A 7 -8.04 12.12 -61.36
CA ASN A 7 -7.37 11.07 -60.57
C ASN A 7 -5.84 11.23 -60.41
N THR A 8 -5.17 12.08 -61.20
CA THR A 8 -3.71 12.16 -61.20
C THR A 8 -3.14 13.04 -60.08
N LYS A 9 -3.95 13.89 -59.44
CA LYS A 9 -3.49 14.78 -58.35
C LYS A 9 -3.49 14.11 -56.96
N CYS A 10 -4.24 13.02 -56.77
CA CYS A 10 -4.29 12.30 -55.49
C CYS A 10 -2.96 11.59 -55.15
N ILE A 11 -2.27 11.03 -56.16
CA ILE A 11 -1.04 10.24 -55.96
C ILE A 11 0.13 11.13 -55.52
N LEU A 12 0.25 12.33 -56.09
CA LEU A 12 1.27 13.30 -55.70
C LEU A 12 1.05 13.82 -54.27
N PHE A 13 -0.21 14.05 -53.89
CA PHE A 13 -0.53 14.50 -52.53
C PHE A 13 -0.26 13.42 -51.48
N TRP A 14 -0.57 12.15 -51.79
CA TRP A 14 -0.25 11.03 -50.90
C TRP A 14 1.26 10.82 -50.73
N ASN A 15 2.05 10.90 -51.81
CA ASN A 15 3.51 10.76 -51.72
C ASN A 15 4.16 11.89 -50.92
N LEU A 16 3.67 13.13 -51.06
CA LEU A 16 4.20 14.28 -50.31
C LEU A 16 3.88 14.19 -48.81
N VAL A 17 2.67 13.73 -48.45
CA VAL A 17 2.28 13.51 -47.05
C VAL A 17 3.05 12.33 -46.45
N PHE A 18 3.27 11.24 -47.20
CA PHE A 18 4.04 10.09 -46.75
C PHE A 18 5.52 10.42 -46.52
N PHE A 19 6.14 11.22 -47.41
CA PHE A 19 7.50 11.73 -47.20
C PHE A 19 7.59 12.69 -46.00
N PHE A 20 6.58 13.54 -45.77
CA PHE A 20 6.53 14.40 -44.58
C PHE A 20 6.36 13.61 -43.28
N PHE A 21 5.66 12.48 -43.30
CA PHE A 21 5.51 11.60 -42.14
C PHE A 21 6.78 10.78 -41.86
N MET A 22 7.46 10.27 -42.89
CA MET A 22 8.73 9.55 -42.74
C MET A 22 9.89 10.46 -42.31
N ALA A 23 9.90 11.73 -42.73
CA ALA A 23 10.92 12.72 -42.33
C ALA A 23 10.75 13.28 -40.89
N ARG A 24 9.68 12.91 -40.17
CA ARG A 24 9.45 13.28 -38.76
C ARG A 24 9.73 12.16 -37.76
N GLY A 25 10.33 11.06 -38.21
CA GLY A 25 10.85 10.00 -37.34
C GLY A 25 12.16 10.40 -36.66
N ILE A 26 12.19 10.20 -35.33
CA ILE A 26 13.36 10.18 -34.43
C ILE A 26 13.86 11.56 -33.94
N LYS A 27 13.25 12.04 -32.85
CA LYS A 27 13.98 12.72 -31.77
C LYS A 27 13.49 12.19 -30.42
N ASN A 28 13.98 11.01 -30.03
CA ASN A 28 13.93 10.54 -28.65
C ASN A 28 14.88 11.43 -27.82
N LYS A 29 14.33 12.40 -27.10
CA LYS A 29 15.11 13.18 -26.12
C LYS A 29 15.08 12.42 -24.80
N VAL A 30 16.00 11.47 -24.66
CA VAL A 30 16.40 10.95 -23.35
C VAL A 30 17.05 12.12 -22.59
N LYS A 31 16.38 12.61 -21.55
CA LYS A 31 16.98 13.52 -20.58
C LYS A 31 17.19 12.74 -19.29
N ALA A 32 18.36 12.11 -19.18
CA ALA A 32 18.94 11.72 -17.91
C ALA A 32 19.69 12.92 -17.30
N GLU A 33 19.91 12.84 -15.99
CA GLU A 33 20.68 13.75 -15.11
C GLU A 33 19.93 14.98 -14.58
N ASN A 34 19.32 14.77 -13.41
CA ASN A 34 19.74 15.44 -12.18
C ASN A 34 19.73 14.38 -11.07
N ALA A 35 20.85 13.68 -10.92
CA ALA A 35 21.16 12.97 -9.68
C ALA A 35 21.47 14.04 -8.63
N VAL A 36 20.50 14.33 -7.77
CA VAL A 36 20.78 15.00 -6.49
C VAL A 36 21.41 13.93 -5.61
N LEU A 37 22.71 14.06 -5.39
CA LEU A 37 23.43 13.39 -4.32
C LEU A 37 22.92 13.97 -3.00
N SER A 38 22.00 13.26 -2.35
CA SER A 38 21.80 13.35 -0.91
C SER A 38 22.56 12.18 -0.29
N ASP A 39 23.83 12.41 0.05
CA ASP A 39 24.55 11.57 0.99
C ASP A 39 24.70 12.37 2.28
N GLU A 40 23.89 12.01 3.28
CA GLU A 40 24.24 12.07 4.71
C GLU A 40 23.17 11.29 5.50
N ASN A 41 23.49 10.03 5.80
CA ASN A 41 22.85 9.12 6.77
C ASN A 41 21.41 8.63 6.51
N ASP A 42 21.21 7.90 5.42
CA ASP A 42 19.95 7.20 5.16
C ASP A 42 20.00 5.70 5.52
N VAL A 43 20.34 5.39 6.77
CA VAL A 43 20.19 4.01 7.32
C VAL A 43 18.70 3.71 7.59
N SER A 44 17.83 4.72 7.56
CA SER A 44 16.38 4.62 7.75
C SER A 44 15.64 3.99 6.58
N HIS A 45 16.14 4.10 5.34
CA HIS A 45 15.41 3.64 4.14
C HIS A 45 16.02 2.40 3.48
N ILE A 46 17.05 1.77 4.06
CA ILE A 46 17.65 0.53 3.56
C ILE A 46 16.63 -0.62 3.75
N GLY A 47 15.73 -0.79 2.79
CA GLY A 47 14.75 -1.88 2.76
C GLY A 47 13.29 -1.48 2.97
N ASP A 48 12.99 -0.18 3.01
CA ASP A 48 11.61 0.31 3.00
C ASP A 48 10.99 0.15 1.62
N ASP A 49 9.88 -0.58 1.57
CA ASP A 49 9.07 -0.81 0.38
C ASP A 49 7.61 -0.77 0.82
N CYS A 50 7.06 0.43 0.98
CA CYS A 50 5.67 0.65 1.38
C CYS A 50 4.93 1.38 0.26
N GLN A 51 3.93 0.73 -0.32
CA GLN A 51 3.25 1.21 -1.52
C GLN A 51 1.73 1.01 -1.48
N VAL A 52 1.05 1.92 -2.17
CA VAL A 52 -0.40 1.84 -2.38
C VAL A 52 -0.68 0.81 -3.47
N THR A 53 -1.42 -0.24 -3.13
CA THR A 53 -1.78 -1.33 -4.04
C THR A 53 -3.27 -1.31 -4.38
N PRO A 54 -3.66 -1.43 -5.66
CA PRO A 54 -5.07 -1.53 -6.05
C PRO A 54 -5.64 -2.90 -5.66
N VAL A 55 -6.83 -2.90 -5.05
CA VAL A 55 -7.51 -4.11 -4.57
C VAL A 55 -9.01 -4.06 -4.89
N ILE A 56 -9.65 -5.23 -4.95
CA ILE A 56 -11.10 -5.33 -5.10
C ILE A 56 -11.73 -5.60 -3.74
N HIS A 57 -12.54 -4.66 -3.26
CA HIS A 57 -13.31 -4.81 -2.02
C HIS A 57 -14.76 -5.14 -2.35
N VAL A 58 -15.35 -6.13 -1.67
CA VAL A 58 -16.76 -6.47 -1.84
C VAL A 58 -17.56 -5.86 -0.70
N LEU A 59 -18.39 -4.88 -1.02
CA LEU A 59 -19.31 -4.29 -0.06
C LEU A 59 -20.48 -5.23 0.21
N GLN A 60 -20.61 -5.65 1.46
CA GLN A 60 -21.74 -6.46 1.94
C GLN A 60 -22.59 -5.62 2.88
N TYR A 61 -23.87 -5.48 2.55
CA TYR A 61 -24.83 -4.79 3.41
C TYR A 61 -26.11 -5.64 3.53
N PRO A 62 -26.66 -5.81 4.75
CA PRO A 62 -27.82 -6.66 4.97
C PRO A 62 -29.03 -6.19 4.13
N GLY A 63 -29.64 -7.11 3.39
CA GLY A 63 -30.77 -6.82 2.51
C GLY A 63 -30.40 -6.23 1.14
N CYS A 64 -29.11 -6.02 0.88
CA CYS A 64 -28.59 -5.54 -0.40
C CYS A 64 -27.76 -6.60 -1.11
N VAL A 65 -27.67 -6.50 -2.43
CA VAL A 65 -26.82 -7.38 -3.25
C VAL A 65 -25.35 -6.96 -3.06
N PRO A 66 -24.43 -7.89 -2.74
CA PRO A 66 -23.01 -7.59 -2.60
C PRO A 66 -22.46 -6.92 -3.87
N LYS A 67 -21.69 -5.84 -3.69
CA LYS A 67 -21.16 -5.05 -4.81
C LYS A 67 -19.63 -4.97 -4.74
N PRO A 68 -18.89 -5.54 -5.72
CA PRO A 68 -17.45 -5.34 -5.81
C PRO A 68 -17.15 -3.89 -6.22
N ILE A 69 -16.17 -3.28 -5.57
CA ILE A 69 -15.69 -1.93 -5.85
C ILE A 69 -14.16 -1.92 -5.97
N PRO A 70 -13.59 -1.12 -6.88
CA PRO A 70 -12.17 -0.85 -6.89
C PRO A 70 -11.80 0.01 -5.67
N SER A 71 -10.75 -0.39 -4.97
CA SER A 71 -10.23 0.29 -3.78
C SER A 71 -8.70 0.23 -3.79
N PHE A 72 -8.09 0.79 -2.74
CA PHE A 72 -6.65 0.74 -2.50
C PHE A 72 -6.37 0.18 -1.11
N ALA A 73 -5.17 -0.36 -0.93
CA ALA A 73 -4.64 -0.85 0.34
C ALA A 73 -3.14 -0.51 0.45
N CYS A 74 -2.63 -0.39 1.67
CA CYS A 74 -1.19 -0.26 1.91
C CYS A 74 -0.56 -1.63 2.02
N VAL A 75 0.45 -1.92 1.20
CA VAL A 75 1.17 -3.18 1.21
C VAL A 75 2.65 -2.88 1.15
N GLY A 76 3.42 -3.51 2.05
CA GLY A 76 4.83 -3.24 2.10
C GLY A 76 5.59 -3.79 3.29
N ARG A 77 6.88 -3.45 3.31
CA ARG A 77 7.85 -3.70 4.38
C ARG A 77 8.45 -2.38 4.83
N CYS A 78 8.64 -2.27 6.14
CA CYS A 78 9.27 -1.11 6.76
C CYS A 78 10.40 -1.60 7.68
N ALA A 79 11.51 -0.87 7.70
CA ALA A 79 12.64 -1.15 8.55
C ALA A 79 12.25 -0.94 10.02
N SER A 80 12.62 -1.91 10.86
CA SER A 80 12.46 -1.85 12.31
C SER A 80 13.74 -2.36 12.97
N TYR A 81 14.02 -1.93 14.20
CA TYR A 81 15.22 -2.34 14.93
C TYR A 81 14.95 -2.60 16.41
N ILE A 82 15.81 -3.43 16.98
CA ILE A 82 15.93 -3.67 18.41
C ILE A 82 17.42 -3.70 18.74
N GLN A 83 17.82 -2.93 19.74
CA GLN A 83 19.21 -2.85 20.19
C GLN A 83 19.29 -2.67 21.70
N VAL A 84 20.46 -2.91 22.28
CA VAL A 84 20.72 -2.57 23.68
C VAL A 84 20.82 -1.05 23.79
N SER A 85 20.18 -0.45 24.79
CA SER A 85 20.23 1.00 24.99
C SER A 85 21.63 1.45 25.38
N GLY A 86 22.20 2.39 24.63
CA GLY A 86 23.53 2.94 24.90
C GLY A 86 23.65 3.70 26.23
N SER A 87 22.53 4.14 26.81
CA SER A 87 22.48 4.86 28.08
C SER A 87 22.14 3.98 29.28
N LYS A 88 21.49 2.83 29.05
CA LYS A 88 21.05 1.89 30.09
C LYS A 88 21.24 0.48 29.56
N ILE A 89 22.38 -0.13 29.87
CA ILE A 89 22.78 -1.47 29.39
C ILE A 89 21.72 -2.54 29.68
N TRP A 90 20.93 -2.37 30.75
CA TRP A 90 19.85 -3.27 31.14
C TRP A 90 18.53 -3.07 30.37
N GLN A 91 18.41 -2.03 29.54
CA GLN A 91 17.21 -1.71 28.78
C GLN A 91 17.43 -1.93 27.29
N MET A 92 16.40 -2.43 26.60
CA MET A 92 16.37 -2.55 25.14
C MET A 92 15.67 -1.33 24.54
N GLU A 93 16.24 -0.77 23.48
CA GLU A 93 15.61 0.23 22.63
C GLU A 93 14.98 -0.46 21.42
N ARG A 94 13.75 -0.09 21.09
CA ARG A 94 12.96 -0.71 20.02
C ARG A 94 12.31 0.38 19.17
N SER A 95 12.37 0.22 17.85
CA SER A 95 11.58 1.01 16.89
C SER A 95 10.89 0.05 15.93
N CYS A 96 9.55 0.08 15.92
CA CYS A 96 8.73 -0.75 15.05
C CYS A 96 7.92 0.13 14.09
N MET A 97 8.18 -0.04 12.79
CA MET A 97 7.55 0.72 11.73
C MET A 97 6.57 -0.18 10.96
N CYS A 98 5.39 0.37 10.66
CA CYS A 98 4.32 -0.29 9.92
C CYS A 98 4.03 0.50 8.63
N CYS A 99 3.74 -0.21 7.54
CA CYS A 99 3.25 0.41 6.31
C CYS A 99 1.78 0.81 6.51
N GLN A 100 1.54 2.10 6.74
CA GLN A 100 0.25 2.65 7.13
C GLN A 100 -0.19 3.77 6.19
N GLU A 101 -1.48 4.08 6.20
CA GLU A 101 -2.02 5.19 5.45
C GLU A 101 -1.55 6.55 6.00
N SER A 102 -1.14 7.44 5.11
CA SER A 102 -0.84 8.84 5.44
C SER A 102 -2.06 9.76 5.23
N GLY A 103 -3.06 9.27 4.51
CA GLY A 103 -4.29 10.00 4.23
C GLY A 103 -5.40 9.09 3.72
N GLU A 104 -6.63 9.58 3.84
CA GLU A 104 -7.84 8.86 3.41
C GLU A 104 -8.60 9.66 2.35
N ARG A 105 -9.28 8.94 1.46
CA ARG A 105 -10.24 9.51 0.51
C ARG A 105 -11.59 8.83 0.65
N GLU A 106 -12.65 9.62 0.59
CA GLU A 106 -14.03 9.13 0.63
C GLU A 106 -14.61 8.99 -0.77
N ALA A 107 -15.40 7.95 -1.00
CA ALA A 107 -16.16 7.73 -2.22
C ALA A 107 -17.57 7.28 -1.88
N ALA A 108 -18.56 7.75 -2.64
CA ALA A 108 -19.94 7.35 -2.45
C ALA A 108 -20.35 6.26 -3.44
N VAL A 109 -20.83 5.13 -2.93
CA VAL A 109 -21.24 3.97 -3.71
C VAL A 109 -22.73 3.71 -3.50
N SER A 110 -23.49 3.62 -4.60
CA SER A 110 -24.89 3.20 -4.55
C SER A 110 -25.00 1.67 -4.61
N LEU A 111 -25.60 1.08 -3.56
CA LEU A 111 -25.95 -0.34 -3.44
C LEU A 111 -27.42 -0.56 -3.82
N PHE A 112 -27.71 -1.72 -4.42
CA PHE A 112 -29.07 -2.12 -4.74
C PHE A 112 -29.62 -3.08 -3.68
N CYS A 113 -30.77 -2.71 -3.11
CA CYS A 113 -31.41 -3.37 -1.98
C CYS A 113 -32.82 -3.82 -2.37
N PRO A 114 -32.98 -5.02 -2.96
CA PRO A 114 -34.28 -5.52 -3.40
C PRO A 114 -35.22 -5.81 -2.23
N LYS A 115 -34.69 -6.03 -1.03
CA LYS A 115 -35.44 -6.32 0.20
C LYS A 115 -35.79 -5.06 1.01
N ALA A 116 -35.65 -3.86 0.44
CA ALA A 116 -36.03 -2.62 1.10
C ALA A 116 -37.53 -2.59 1.43
N LYS A 117 -37.91 -1.96 2.55
CA LYS A 117 -39.32 -1.88 2.96
C LYS A 117 -40.13 -1.06 1.97
N HIS A 118 -41.44 -1.29 1.92
CA HIS A 118 -42.35 -0.52 1.07
C HIS A 118 -42.30 0.97 1.46
N GLY A 119 -41.88 1.84 0.54
CA GLY A 119 -41.64 3.27 0.78
C GLY A 119 -40.18 3.69 0.93
N GLU A 120 -39.24 2.74 1.11
CA GLU A 120 -37.80 3.03 1.14
C GLU A 120 -37.18 3.00 -0.27
N ARG A 121 -36.10 3.76 -0.46
CA ARG A 121 -35.35 3.75 -1.74
C ARG A 121 -34.65 2.41 -1.92
N LYS A 122 -34.92 1.73 -3.03
CA LYS A 122 -34.23 0.49 -3.43
C LYS A 122 -32.73 0.69 -3.67
N PHE A 123 -32.27 1.93 -3.86
CA PHE A 123 -30.86 2.27 -3.94
C PHE A 123 -30.40 2.99 -2.68
N LYS A 124 -29.42 2.40 -1.99
CA LYS A 124 -28.80 2.97 -0.79
C LYS A 124 -27.42 3.51 -1.12
N LYS A 125 -27.19 4.80 -0.85
CA LYS A 125 -25.87 5.43 -0.99
C LYS A 125 -25.06 5.19 0.29
N VAL A 126 -23.90 4.58 0.16
CA VAL A 126 -22.96 4.28 1.26
C VAL A 126 -21.65 5.03 0.99
N LEU A 127 -21.05 5.59 2.03
CA LEU A 127 -19.72 6.19 1.95
C LEU A 127 -18.67 5.13 2.28
N THR A 128 -17.65 5.02 1.44
CA THR A 128 -16.52 4.11 1.61
C THR A 128 -15.24 4.91 1.65
N LYS A 129 -14.29 4.49 2.48
CA LYS A 129 -12.98 5.10 2.62
C LYS A 129 -11.89 4.21 2.03
N ALA A 130 -10.86 4.82 1.46
CA ALA A 130 -9.66 4.14 0.97
C ALA A 130 -8.42 5.00 1.24
N PRO A 131 -7.23 4.41 1.40
CA PRO A 131 -5.99 5.16 1.53
C PRO A 131 -5.68 5.95 0.26
N LEU A 132 -5.21 7.19 0.43
CA LEU A 132 -4.70 8.02 -0.66
C LEU A 132 -3.21 7.75 -0.93
N GLU A 133 -2.46 7.57 0.16
CA GLU A 133 -1.02 7.38 0.17
C GLU A 133 -0.64 6.51 1.38
N CYS A 134 0.49 5.81 1.26
CA CYS A 134 1.02 4.90 2.28
C CYS A 134 2.46 5.29 2.61
N MET A 135 2.82 5.25 3.89
CA MET A 135 4.17 5.52 4.38
C MET A 135 4.51 4.63 5.57
N CYS A 136 5.81 4.42 5.81
CA CYS A 136 6.28 3.75 7.02
C CYS A 136 6.12 4.69 8.22
N ARG A 137 5.31 4.28 9.19
CA ARG A 137 5.02 5.05 10.41
C ARG A 137 5.17 4.17 11.65
N PRO A 138 5.45 4.74 12.83
CA PRO A 138 5.47 3.96 14.06
C PRO A 138 4.12 3.25 14.26
N CYS A 139 4.15 1.95 14.53
CA CYS A 139 2.93 1.17 14.73
C CYS A 139 2.16 1.70 15.96
N THR A 140 0.84 1.89 15.84
CA THR A 140 0.00 2.59 16.84
C THR A 140 -0.41 1.75 18.06
N SER A 141 0.15 0.55 18.24
CA SER A 141 -0.02 -0.24 19.45
C SER A 141 1.13 -1.26 19.58
N ILE A 142 2.18 -0.87 20.27
CA ILE A 142 2.93 -1.84 21.06
C ILE A 142 2.56 -1.59 22.51
N GLU A 143 1.54 -2.31 22.99
CA GLU A 143 1.29 -2.37 24.42
C GLU A 143 2.55 -2.98 25.04
N GLU A 144 3.35 -2.20 25.76
CA GLU A 144 4.65 -2.67 26.30
C GLU A 144 4.46 -3.90 27.21
N SER A 145 3.27 -4.06 27.80
CA SER A 145 2.82 -5.22 28.56
C SER A 145 2.51 -6.48 27.74
N GLY A 146 2.32 -6.37 26.42
CA GLY A 146 2.04 -7.50 25.52
C GLY A 146 3.28 -8.06 24.82
N ILE A 147 4.44 -7.43 24.99
CA ILE A 147 5.67 -7.83 24.31
C ILE A 147 6.46 -8.82 25.17
N VAL A 148 6.06 -10.09 25.10
CA VAL A 148 6.84 -11.17 25.71
C VAL A 148 7.95 -11.59 24.74
N PRO A 149 9.23 -11.63 25.17
CA PRO A 149 10.30 -12.17 24.34
C PRO A 149 9.95 -13.57 23.85
N GLN A 150 10.30 -13.89 22.61
CA GLN A 150 9.94 -15.17 21.99
C GLN A 150 10.49 -16.37 22.80
N GLU A 151 11.62 -16.18 23.49
CA GLU A 151 12.21 -17.17 24.41
C GLU A 151 11.40 -17.41 25.71
N ILE A 152 10.49 -16.51 26.08
CA ILE A 152 9.62 -16.62 27.27
C ILE A 152 8.16 -16.95 26.89
N ALA A 153 7.74 -16.61 25.66
CA ALA A 153 6.38 -16.85 25.17
C ALA A 153 5.98 -18.34 25.11
N GLY A 154 6.96 -19.26 25.06
CA GLY A 154 6.75 -20.71 25.14
C GLY A 154 6.74 -21.29 26.56
N TYR A 155 7.03 -20.49 27.58
CA TYR A 155 7.10 -20.93 28.98
C TYR A 155 5.85 -20.58 29.80
N SER A 156 4.89 -19.85 29.22
CA SER A 156 3.73 -19.32 29.96
C SER A 156 2.54 -20.30 30.07
N ASP A 157 2.59 -21.48 29.47
CA ASP A 157 1.48 -22.46 29.47
C ASP A 157 1.72 -23.70 30.36
N GLU A 158 2.83 -23.76 31.09
CA GLU A 158 3.10 -24.82 32.06
C GLU A 158 3.21 -24.18 33.46
N GLY A 159 2.26 -24.56 34.33
CA GLY A 159 2.18 -24.13 35.73
C GLY A 159 3.44 -24.42 36.57
N PRO A 160 3.44 -23.98 37.83
CA PRO A 160 4.64 -23.60 38.56
C PRO A 160 5.63 -24.75 38.76
N LEU A 161 6.88 -24.42 38.46
CA LEU A 161 8.13 -25.12 38.74
C LEU A 161 8.30 -25.44 40.25
N ASN A 162 7.47 -26.33 40.79
CA ASN A 162 7.72 -26.99 42.07
C ASN A 162 8.33 -28.36 41.76
N ASN A 163 9.67 -28.44 41.81
CA ASN A 163 10.47 -29.57 42.32
C ASN A 163 11.80 -29.85 41.59
N HIS A 164 12.19 -29.12 40.55
CA HIS A 164 13.41 -29.48 39.81
C HIS A 164 14.74 -28.91 40.36
N PHE A 165 14.71 -27.99 41.33
CA PHE A 165 15.93 -27.35 41.89
C PHE A 165 16.30 -27.81 43.31
N ARG A 166 16.10 -29.09 43.65
CA ARG A 166 16.49 -29.64 44.96
C ARG A 166 17.42 -30.86 44.93
N ARG A 167 18.21 -31.05 43.86
CA ARG A 167 19.15 -32.19 43.76
C ARG A 167 20.58 -31.86 43.29
N ILE A 168 21.07 -30.63 43.47
CA ILE A 168 22.50 -30.32 43.24
C ILE A 168 23.11 -29.61 44.46
N ALA A 169 22.83 -30.16 45.64
CA ALA A 169 23.59 -29.85 46.85
C ALA A 169 23.61 -31.11 47.69
N LEU A 170 24.49 -32.05 47.34
CA LEU A 170 25.15 -33.04 48.20
C LEU A 170 26.01 -33.95 47.31
N GLN A 171 27.24 -33.51 47.04
CA GLN A 171 28.41 -34.38 46.90
C GLN A 171 29.68 -33.56 47.15
#